data_AF-A0A6X9MAX2-F1
#
_entry.id   AF-A0A6X9MAX2-F1
#
_cell.length_a   1.000
_cell.length_b   1.000
_cell.length_c   1.000
_cell.angle_alpha   90.00
_cell.angle_beta   90.00
_cell.angle_gamma   90.00
#
_symmetry.space_group_name_H-M   'P 1'
#
loop_
_entity.id
_entity.type
_entity.pdbx_description
1 polymer ?
#
loop_
_entity_poly.entity_id
_entity_poly.type
_entity_poly.pdbx_seq_one_letter_code
_entity_poly.pdbx_strand_id
1 'polypeptide(L)'
;MITHSFGIVNYLVLFGYLLAMMLVGVYFSRRQKTADDYFRGGGRVPGWAAGVSVFATTLSSITFMSIPAKAFTSDWTFIIGQYLAIAILPLVFYFYIPFFRKLKVTSAYEYLEARFDVR
;
A
#
# COMPACT_ATOMS: atom_id res chain seq x y z
N MET A 1 -23.71 8.97 31.06
CA MET A 1 -22.64 8.71 30.07
C MET A 1 -22.21 10.07 29.55
N ILE A 2 -21.03 10.57 29.94
CA ILE A 2 -20.56 11.89 29.49
C ILE A 2 -20.07 11.74 28.06
N THR A 3 -20.87 12.17 27.09
CA THR A 3 -20.44 12.25 25.69
C THR A 3 -19.53 13.45 25.53
N HIS A 4 -18.21 13.22 25.63
CA HIS A 4 -17.25 14.22 25.20
C HIS A 4 -17.40 14.41 23.68
N SER A 5 -17.79 15.61 23.27
CA SER A 5 -17.77 15.99 21.85
C SER A 5 -16.34 15.84 21.33
N PHE A 6 -16.19 15.37 20.09
CA PHE A 6 -14.89 15.16 19.44
C PHE A 6 -14.01 16.42 19.46
N GLY A 7 -14.62 17.61 19.54
CA GLY A 7 -13.91 18.87 19.67
C GLY A 7 -13.55 19.48 18.32
N ILE A 8 -13.68 20.80 18.23
CA ILE A 8 -13.52 21.53 16.96
C ILE A 8 -12.11 21.39 16.38
N VAL A 9 -11.08 21.39 17.22
CA VAL A 9 -9.68 21.22 16.81
C VAL A 9 -9.46 19.86 16.14
N ASN A 10 -10.01 18.78 16.69
CA ASN A 10 -9.87 17.44 16.11
C ASN A 10 -10.60 17.32 14.76
N TYR A 11 -11.78 17.94 14.62
CA TYR A 11 -12.46 18.02 13.32
C TYR A 11 -11.63 18.80 12.30
N LEU A 12 -11.04 19.93 12.68
CA LEU A 12 -10.18 20.72 11.78
C LEU A 12 -8.99 19.90 11.27
N VAL A 13 -8.33 19.14 12.14
CA VAL A 13 -7.22 18.25 11.74
C VAL A 13 -7.70 17.16 10.79
N LEU A 14 -8.84 16.51 11.10
CA LEU A 14 -9.42 15.46 10.25
C LEU A 14 -9.78 15.98 8.85
N PHE A 15 -10.53 17.08 8.76
CA PHE A 15 -10.91 17.66 7.47
C PHE A 15 -9.71 18.25 6.73
N GLY A 16 -8.72 18.79 7.44
CA GLY A 16 -7.45 19.21 6.86
C GLY A 16 -6.70 18.06 6.19
N TYR A 17 -6.62 16.90 6.85
CA TYR A 17 -6.03 15.69 6.28
C TYR A 17 -6.79 15.21 5.03
N LEU A 18 -8.12 15.13 5.09
CA LEU A 18 -8.95 14.70 3.95
C LEU A 18 -8.80 15.65 2.75
N LEU A 19 -8.77 16.96 3.01
CA LEU A 19 -8.54 17.96 1.98
C LEU A 19 -7.15 17.81 1.36
N ALA A 20 -6.12 17.61 2.16
CA ALA A 20 -4.76 17.38 1.66
C ALA A 20 -4.69 16.14 0.74
N MET A 21 -5.33 15.03 1.11
CA MET A 21 -5.42 13.84 0.27
C MET A 21 -6.11 14.12 -1.07
N MET A 22 -7.21 14.87 -1.05
CA MET A 22 -7.92 15.29 -2.26
C MET A 22 -7.06 16.16 -3.17
N LEU A 23 -6.35 17.14 -2.60
CA LEU A 23 -5.45 18.03 -3.34
C LEU A 23 -4.30 17.28 -4.01
N VAL A 24 -3.73 16.28 -3.34
CA VAL A 24 -2.72 15.38 -3.93
C VAL A 24 -3.31 14.63 -5.14
N GLY A 25 -4.52 14.09 -5.01
CA GLY A 25 -5.22 13.43 -6.12
C GLY A 25 -5.44 14.36 -7.33
N VAL A 26 -5.96 15.57 -7.09
CA VAL A 26 -6.17 16.59 -8.13
C VAL A 26 -4.84 16.99 -8.78
N TYR A 27 -3.77 17.17 -8.01
CA TYR A 27 -2.45 17.50 -8.54
C TYR A 27 -1.93 16.45 -9.53
N PHE A 28 -2.02 15.17 -9.16
CA PHE A 28 -1.54 14.08 -10.02
C PHE A 28 -2.51 13.73 -11.16
N SER A 29 -3.80 14.04 -11.05
CA SER A 29 -4.79 13.82 -12.13
C SER A 29 -4.39 14.51 -13.45
N ARG A 30 -3.76 15.69 -13.36
CA ARG A 30 -3.29 16.48 -14.52
C ARG A 30 -2.17 15.80 -15.31
N ARG A 31 -1.52 14.78 -14.73
CA ARG A 31 -0.40 14.04 -15.33
C ARG A 31 -0.84 12.72 -15.99
N GLN A 32 -2.12 12.37 -15.92
CA GLN A 32 -2.67 11.12 -16.44
C GLN A 32 -3.09 11.29 -17.91
N LYS A 33 -2.22 10.89 -18.86
CA LYS A 33 -2.50 10.97 -20.30
C LYS A 33 -2.68 9.60 -20.95
N THR A 34 -2.07 8.56 -20.39
CA THR A 34 -2.07 7.20 -20.93
C THR A 34 -2.36 6.17 -19.84
N ALA A 35 -2.70 4.94 -20.24
CA ALA A 35 -2.82 3.83 -19.29
C ALA A 35 -1.51 3.56 -18.53
N ASP A 36 -0.34 3.77 -19.16
CA ASP A 36 0.96 3.62 -18.51
C ASP A 36 1.19 4.67 -17.41
N ASP A 37 0.75 5.91 -17.63
CA ASP A 37 0.78 6.94 -16.59
C ASP A 37 -0.08 6.56 -15.38
N TYR A 38 -1.25 5.96 -15.65
CA TYR A 38 -2.23 5.62 -14.63
C TYR A 38 -1.82 4.38 -13.81
N PHE A 39 -1.43 3.30 -14.47
CA PHE A 39 -1.13 2.03 -13.80
C PHE A 39 0.33 1.88 -13.38
N ARG A 40 1.28 2.48 -14.11
CA ARG A 40 2.72 2.31 -13.89
C ARG A 40 3.43 3.59 -13.44
N GLY A 41 2.68 4.68 -13.31
CA GLY A 41 3.20 5.99 -12.92
C GLY A 41 4.19 6.57 -13.95
N GLY A 42 4.20 6.03 -15.18
CA GLY A 42 5.17 6.39 -16.22
C GLY A 42 6.64 6.21 -15.82
N GLY A 43 6.93 5.30 -14.88
CA GLY A 43 8.29 5.06 -14.38
C GLY A 43 8.88 6.20 -13.54
N ARG A 44 8.07 7.16 -13.09
CA ARG A 44 8.51 8.38 -12.38
C ARG A 44 8.60 8.22 -10.85
N VAL A 45 8.13 7.10 -10.32
CA VAL A 45 8.06 6.88 -8.86
C VAL A 45 9.42 6.41 -8.33
N PRO A 46 10.06 7.16 -7.40
CA PRO A 46 11.32 6.72 -6.80
C PRO A 46 11.08 5.52 -5.88
N GLY A 47 12.10 4.66 -5.75
CA GLY A 47 11.98 3.38 -5.03
C GLY A 47 11.52 3.51 -3.57
N TRP A 48 11.96 4.54 -2.86
CA TRP A 48 11.53 4.77 -1.47
C TRP A 48 10.02 5.09 -1.37
N ALA A 49 9.48 5.87 -2.31
CA ALA A 49 8.07 6.23 -2.33
C ALA A 49 7.20 5.03 -2.68
N ALA A 50 7.66 4.20 -3.62
CA ALA A 50 7.02 2.92 -3.93
C ALA A 50 7.04 1.98 -2.71
N GLY A 51 8.15 1.90 -1.96
CA GLY A 51 8.25 1.09 -0.75
C GLY A 51 7.29 1.52 0.36
N VAL A 52 7.20 2.83 0.65
CA VAL A 52 6.22 3.37 1.60
C VAL A 52 4.80 3.09 1.14
N SER A 53 4.52 3.22 -0.16
CA SER A 53 3.21 2.88 -0.72
C SER A 53 2.86 1.40 -0.52
N VAL A 54 3.79 0.48 -0.73
CA VAL A 54 3.57 -0.96 -0.50
C VAL A 54 3.21 -1.23 0.97
N PHE A 55 3.94 -0.60 1.90
CA PHE A 55 3.66 -0.73 3.33
C PHE A 55 2.28 -0.16 3.71
N ALA A 56 1.93 1.02 3.19
CA ALA A 56 0.63 1.63 3.43
C ALA A 56 -0.54 0.81 2.85
N THR A 57 -0.34 0.14 1.70
CA THR A 57 -1.36 -0.72 1.09
C THR A 57 -1.65 -1.97 1.92
N THR A 58 -0.64 -2.54 2.59
CA THR A 58 -0.83 -3.75 3.43
C THR A 58 -1.32 -3.41 4.84
N LEU A 59 -1.05 -2.21 5.34
CA LEU A 59 -1.50 -1.75 6.65
C LEU A 59 -2.88 -1.10 6.56
N SER A 60 -3.92 -1.83 6.96
CA SER A 60 -5.31 -1.34 6.98
C SER A 60 -5.80 -1.00 8.39
N SER A 61 -7.02 -0.50 8.50
CA SER A 61 -7.72 -0.29 9.77
C SER A 61 -7.84 -1.58 10.60
N ILE A 62 -7.90 -2.75 9.93
CA ILE A 62 -7.93 -4.05 10.58
C ILE A 62 -6.66 -4.22 11.42
N THR A 63 -5.49 -4.03 10.82
CA THR A 63 -4.20 -4.17 11.51
C THR A 63 -4.08 -3.14 12.64
N PHE A 64 -4.46 -1.89 12.37
CA PHE A 64 -4.38 -0.79 13.32
C PHE A 64 -5.20 -1.05 14.61
N MET A 65 -6.39 -1.63 14.48
CA MET A 65 -7.25 -1.94 15.63
C MET A 65 -6.92 -3.31 16.26
N SER A 66 -6.70 -4.34 15.42
CA SER A 66 -6.62 -5.73 15.88
C SER A 66 -5.30 -6.04 16.58
N ILE A 67 -4.17 -5.49 16.14
CA ILE A 67 -2.87 -5.81 16.73
C ILE A 67 -2.76 -5.28 18.17
N PRO A 68 -3.10 -4.02 18.50
CA PRO A 68 -3.14 -3.56 19.89
C PRO A 68 -4.14 -4.35 20.75
N ALA A 69 -5.33 -4.65 20.22
CA ALA A 69 -6.33 -5.44 20.94
C ALA A 69 -5.81 -6.86 21.26
N LYS A 70 -5.12 -7.50 20.30
CA LYS A 70 -4.51 -8.82 20.47
C LYS A 70 -3.37 -8.79 21.49
N ALA A 71 -2.49 -7.79 21.41
CA ALA A 71 -1.40 -7.60 22.35
C ALA A 71 -1.90 -7.31 23.78
N PHE A 72 -3.02 -6.58 23.91
CA PHE A 72 -3.65 -6.28 25.19
C PHE A 72 -4.31 -7.53 25.82
N THR A 73 -4.96 -8.35 25.02
CA THR A 73 -5.73 -9.52 25.50
C THR A 73 -4.92 -10.82 25.58
N SER A 74 -3.75 -10.89 24.95
CA SER A 74 -2.93 -12.10 24.91
C SER A 74 -1.43 -11.79 24.93
N ASP A 75 -0.77 -11.88 23.78
CA ASP A 75 0.68 -11.80 23.67
C ASP A 75 1.09 -11.20 22.30
N TRP A 76 2.39 -11.20 22.03
CA TRP A 76 2.99 -10.60 20.85
C TRP A 76 3.32 -11.61 19.75
N THR A 77 2.88 -12.87 19.85
CA THR A 77 3.25 -13.93 18.89
C THR A 77 2.96 -13.55 17.42
N PHE A 78 1.95 -12.70 17.17
CA PHE A 78 1.59 -12.24 15.83
C PHE A 78 2.66 -11.35 15.17
N ILE A 79 3.57 -10.73 15.95
CA ILE A 79 4.67 -9.92 15.41
C ILE A 79 5.63 -10.75 14.55
N ILE A 80 5.70 -12.07 14.79
CA ILE A 80 6.51 -13.00 13.98
C ILE A 80 6.09 -12.93 12.51
N GLY A 81 4.80 -12.76 12.21
CA GLY A 81 4.30 -12.60 10.85
C GLY A 81 4.89 -11.37 10.15
N GLN A 82 5.10 -10.27 10.87
CA GLN A 82 5.71 -9.06 10.32
C GLN A 82 7.20 -9.27 9.99
N TYR A 83 7.93 -10.01 10.83
CA TYR A 83 9.32 -10.37 10.54
C TYR A 83 9.44 -11.32 9.35
N LEU A 84 8.53 -12.30 9.23
CA LEU A 84 8.47 -13.20 8.08
C LEU A 84 8.18 -12.45 6.77
N ALA A 85 7.28 -11.45 6.81
CA ALA A 85 7.00 -10.60 5.65
C ALA A 85 8.24 -9.85 5.15
N ILE A 86 9.15 -9.46 6.04
CA ILE A 86 10.45 -8.86 5.68
C ILE A 86 11.41 -9.94 5.18
N ALA A 87 11.46 -11.10 5.85
CA ALA A 87 12.38 -12.19 5.53
C ALA A 87 12.18 -12.76 4.11
N ILE A 88 10.97 -12.71 3.55
CA ILE A 88 10.69 -13.16 2.18
C ILE A 88 11.10 -12.15 1.10
N LEU A 89 11.37 -10.88 1.43
CA LEU A 89 11.66 -9.83 0.44
C LEU A 89 12.86 -10.15 -0.45
N PRO A 90 13.99 -10.69 0.03
CA PRO A 90 15.09 -11.09 -0.83
C PRO A 90 14.67 -12.15 -1.87
N LEU A 91 13.86 -13.13 -1.47
CA LEU A 91 13.35 -14.17 -2.36
C LEU A 91 12.47 -13.55 -3.45
N VAL A 92 11.54 -12.67 -3.08
CA VAL A 92 10.69 -11.95 -4.04
C VAL A 92 11.55 -11.10 -5.00
N PHE A 93 12.57 -10.42 -4.48
CA PHE A 93 13.47 -9.57 -5.27
C PHE A 93 14.29 -10.37 -6.29
N TYR A 94 14.87 -11.51 -5.89
CA TYR A 94 15.72 -12.29 -6.79
C TYR A 94 14.94 -13.16 -7.77
N PHE A 95 13.81 -13.75 -7.34
CA PHE A 95 13.11 -14.75 -8.15
C PHE A 95 11.89 -14.21 -8.90
N TYR A 96 11.21 -13.16 -8.41
CA TYR A 96 9.94 -12.72 -9.00
C TYR A 96 10.06 -11.37 -9.73
N ILE A 97 10.69 -10.37 -9.09
CA ILE A 97 10.82 -9.02 -9.67
C ILE A 97 11.47 -9.01 -11.08
N PRO A 98 12.49 -9.82 -11.40
CA PRO A 98 13.09 -9.81 -12.73
C PRO A 98 12.10 -10.18 -13.84
N PHE A 99 11.16 -11.10 -13.59
CA PHE A 99 10.15 -11.48 -14.56
C PHE A 99 9.16 -10.34 -14.82
N PHE A 100 8.61 -9.75 -13.75
CA PHE A 100 7.67 -8.64 -13.88
C PHE A 100 8.29 -7.40 -14.56
N ARG A 101 9.55 -7.09 -14.25
CA ARG A 101 10.24 -5.95 -14.87
C ARG A 101 10.58 -6.20 -16.35
N LYS A 102 10.97 -7.42 -16.73
CA LYS A 102 11.31 -7.77 -18.12
C LYS A 102 10.08 -7.82 -19.02
N LEU A 103 8.99 -8.40 -18.55
CA LEU A 103 7.72 -8.50 -19.28
C LEU A 103 6.98 -7.16 -19.38
N LYS A 104 7.40 -6.15 -18.61
CA LYS A 104 6.77 -4.82 -18.54
C LYS A 104 5.26 -4.92 -18.31
N VAL A 105 4.84 -5.84 -17.45
CA VAL A 105 3.43 -6.13 -17.19
C VAL A 105 2.68 -4.95 -16.59
N THR A 106 1.39 -4.87 -16.88
CA THR A 106 0.45 -3.97 -16.19
C THR A 106 -0.31 -4.72 -15.10
N SER A 107 -0.57 -6.01 -15.33
CA SER A 107 -1.18 -6.95 -14.40
C SER A 107 -0.22 -8.06 -14.01
N ALA A 108 -0.19 -8.46 -12.74
CA ALA A 108 0.61 -9.59 -12.30
C ALA A 108 0.20 -10.91 -12.99
N TYR A 109 -1.05 -11.03 -13.45
CA TYR A 109 -1.56 -12.22 -14.13
C TYR A 109 -1.01 -12.41 -15.54
N GLU A 110 -0.49 -11.37 -16.19
CA GLU A 110 0.18 -11.50 -17.50
C GLU A 110 1.41 -12.43 -17.42
N TYR A 111 2.02 -12.55 -16.23
CA TYR A 111 3.08 -13.55 -16.01
C TYR A 111 2.54 -14.98 -16.12
N LEU A 112 1.33 -15.24 -15.62
CA LEU A 112 0.74 -16.59 -15.68
C LEU A 112 0.42 -16.96 -17.12
N GLU A 113 -0.14 -16.04 -17.91
CA GLU A 113 -0.39 -16.26 -19.33
C GLU A 113 0.91 -16.50 -20.11
N ALA A 114 1.95 -15.71 -19.84
CA ALA A 114 3.26 -15.89 -20.48
C ALA A 114 3.97 -17.20 -20.07
N ARG A 115 3.72 -17.69 -18.84
CA ARG A 115 4.37 -18.88 -18.29
C ARG A 115 3.60 -20.17 -18.59
N PHE A 116 2.29 -20.09 -18.66
CA PHE A 116 1.37 -21.23 -18.78
C PHE A 116 0.48 -21.05 -20.00
N ASP A 117 -0.73 -20.54 -19.81
CA ASP A 117 -1.69 -20.19 -20.87
C ASP A 117 -2.76 -19.20 -20.32
N VAL A 118 -3.72 -18.81 -21.16
CA VAL A 118 -4.74 -17.78 -20.86
C VAL A 118 -5.86 -18.26 -19.93
N ARG A 119 -5.92 -19.55 -19.58
CA ARG A 119 -7.02 -20.16 -18.83
C ARG A 119 -6.78 -20.16 -17.32
#